data_AF-A0A511VF95-F1
#
_entry.id   AF-A0A511VF95-F1
#
_cell.length_a   1.000
_cell.length_b   1.000
_cell.length_c   1.000
_cell.angle_alpha   90.00
_cell.angle_beta   90.00
_cell.angle_gamma   90.00
#
_symmetry.space_group_name_H-M   'P 1'
#
loop_
_entity.id
_entity.type
_entity.pdbx_description
1 polymer ?
#
loop_
_entity_poly.entity_id
_entity_poly.type
_entity_poly.pdbx_seq_one_letter_code
_entity_poly.pdbx_strand_id
1 'polypeptide(L)'
;MATFWTNQTIEAWNEALNKGYLVGNPDYIWEEFKEPYHWMMEQMKKRLHYYNGEYPIWVWTEKPDLRRSGHFNRGTYAVRLQVEMPSEHVLLSDFDAWHMVLNDGFLPLTWEEDELYDKGQSKRKKEES
;
A
#
# COMPACT_ATOMS: atom_id res chain seq x y z
N MET A 1 -9.04 -17.69 4.55
CA MET A 1 -8.68 -16.83 5.71
C MET A 1 -7.17 -16.84 5.86
N ALA A 2 -6.58 -15.66 5.99
CA ALA A 2 -5.15 -15.46 6.23
C ALA A 2 -4.93 -14.44 7.34
N THR A 3 -3.76 -14.48 7.95
CA THR A 3 -3.36 -13.54 9.01
C THR A 3 -2.50 -12.44 8.42
N PHE A 4 -2.84 -11.20 8.75
CA PHE A 4 -2.06 -10.02 8.40
C PHE A 4 -1.82 -9.14 9.62
N TRP A 5 -0.90 -8.19 9.49
CA TRP A 5 -0.56 -7.25 10.56
C TRP A 5 -0.59 -5.81 10.05
N THR A 6 -1.16 -4.89 10.84
CA THR A 6 -1.08 -3.46 10.56
C THR A 6 -0.56 -2.71 11.77
N ASN A 7 0.18 -1.63 11.52
CA ASN A 7 0.71 -0.77 12.56
C ASN A 7 -0.08 0.54 12.53
N GLN A 8 -0.59 0.98 13.67
CA GLN A 8 -1.48 2.14 13.77
C GLN A 8 -1.02 3.06 14.90
N THR A 9 -1.30 4.36 14.75
CA THR A 9 -1.14 5.30 15.85
C THR A 9 -2.14 4.99 16.97
N ILE A 10 -1.88 5.48 18.19
CA ILE A 10 -2.81 5.32 19.31
C ILE A 10 -4.14 6.01 18.99
N GLU A 11 -4.10 7.14 18.30
CA GLU A 11 -5.25 7.92 17.89
C GLU A 11 -6.13 7.15 16.90
N ALA A 12 -5.54 6.58 15.84
CA ALA A 12 -6.28 5.77 14.86
C ALA A 12 -6.90 4.53 15.52
N TRP A 13 -6.21 3.93 16.49
CA TRP A 13 -6.75 2.79 17.24
C TRP A 13 -7.94 3.19 18.14
N ASN A 14 -7.84 4.29 18.86
CA ASN A 14 -8.93 4.79 19.70
C ASN A 14 -10.15 5.18 18.85
N GLU A 15 -9.93 5.78 17.69
CA GLU A 15 -10.99 6.08 16.73
C GLU A 15 -11.67 4.80 16.23
N ALA A 16 -10.89 3.77 15.90
CA ALA A 16 -11.42 2.48 15.48
C ALA A 16 -12.21 1.77 16.59
N LEU A 17 -11.76 1.86 17.86
CA LEU A 17 -12.51 1.34 19.00
C LEU A 17 -13.87 2.03 19.17
N ASN A 18 -13.97 3.33 18.85
CA ASN A 18 -15.21 4.08 18.90
C ASN A 18 -16.14 3.73 17.73
N LYS A 19 -15.61 3.70 16.50
CA LYS A 19 -16.37 3.46 15.26
C LYS A 19 -16.71 1.98 15.03
N GLY A 20 -15.91 1.06 15.58
CA GLY A 20 -15.98 -0.37 15.34
C GLY A 20 -15.16 -0.87 14.14
N TYR A 21 -14.47 0.01 13.42
CA TYR A 21 -13.64 -0.35 12.26
C TYR A 21 -12.54 0.69 12.02
N LEU A 22 -11.45 0.26 11.38
CA LEU A 22 -10.41 1.16 10.84
C LEU A 22 -10.81 1.63 9.45
N VAL A 23 -10.49 2.88 9.12
CA VAL A 23 -10.67 3.46 7.79
C VAL A 23 -9.39 4.14 7.35
N GLY A 24 -9.01 3.97 6.09
CA GLY A 24 -7.90 4.73 5.51
C GLY A 24 -8.26 6.21 5.45
N ASN A 25 -7.40 7.07 5.98
CA ASN A 25 -7.61 8.50 5.99
C ASN A 25 -6.57 9.19 5.06
N PRO A 26 -7.03 9.82 3.95
CA PRO A 26 -6.14 10.47 2.99
C PRO A 26 -5.41 11.71 3.51
N ASP A 27 -5.86 12.30 4.63
CA ASP A 27 -5.21 13.46 5.24
C ASP A 27 -3.80 13.15 5.77
N TYR A 28 -3.48 11.86 5.94
CA TYR A 28 -2.15 11.39 6.33
C TYR A 28 -1.25 11.01 5.14
N ILE A 29 -1.72 11.24 3.91
CA ILE A 29 -0.94 11.02 2.68
C ILE A 29 -0.32 12.36 2.28
N TRP A 30 1.00 12.37 2.03
CA TRP A 30 1.65 13.54 1.46
C TRP A 30 1.07 13.87 0.09
N GLU A 31 0.96 15.16 -0.24
CA GLU A 31 0.24 15.63 -1.43
C GLU A 31 0.79 15.00 -2.71
N GLU A 32 2.11 14.90 -2.82
CA GLU A 32 2.84 14.29 -3.92
C GLU A 32 2.55 12.79 -4.10
N PHE A 33 2.04 12.11 -3.07
CA PHE A 33 1.74 10.69 -3.10
C PHE A 33 0.26 10.37 -3.31
N LYS A 34 -0.60 11.38 -3.47
CA LYS A 34 -2.02 11.13 -3.75
C LYS A 34 -2.24 10.41 -5.07
N GLU A 35 -1.59 10.84 -6.14
CA GLU A 35 -1.71 10.20 -7.46
C GLU A 35 -1.21 8.73 -7.45
N PRO A 36 -0.03 8.41 -6.87
CA PRO A 36 0.36 7.01 -6.63
C PRO A 36 -0.69 6.19 -5.85
N TYR A 37 -1.29 6.78 -4.81
CA TYR A 37 -2.35 6.11 -4.04
C TYR A 37 -3.60 5.88 -4.89
N HIS A 38 -4.01 6.83 -5.74
CA HIS A 38 -5.12 6.63 -6.67
C HIS A 38 -4.82 5.52 -7.67
N TRP A 39 -3.58 5.44 -8.18
CA TRP A 39 -3.17 4.31 -9.00
C TRP A 39 -3.34 2.98 -8.26
N MET A 40 -2.91 2.91 -6.99
CA MET A 40 -3.09 1.71 -6.16
C MET A 40 -4.57 1.35 -5.98
N MET A 41 -5.42 2.35 -5.73
CA MET A 41 -6.87 2.18 -5.61
C MET A 41 -7.50 1.66 -6.91
N GLU A 42 -7.02 2.10 -8.07
CA GLU A 42 -7.44 1.53 -9.36
C GLU A 42 -6.98 0.07 -9.53
N GLN A 43 -5.81 -0.31 -9.02
CA GLN A 43 -5.40 -1.73 -8.97
C GLN A 43 -6.30 -2.54 -8.02
N MET A 44 -6.68 -1.98 -6.87
CA MET A 44 -7.62 -2.62 -5.95
C MET A 44 -8.98 -2.83 -6.61
N LYS A 45 -9.52 -1.82 -7.28
CA LYS A 45 -10.80 -1.89 -8.00
C LYS A 45 -10.82 -2.93 -9.10
N LYS A 46 -9.71 -3.15 -9.79
CA LYS A 46 -9.58 -4.17 -10.85
C LYS A 46 -9.52 -5.59 -10.31
N ARG A 47 -9.01 -5.79 -9.08
CA ARG A 47 -8.60 -7.12 -8.57
C ARG A 47 -9.39 -7.59 -7.36
N LEU A 48 -10.00 -6.69 -6.60
CA LEU A 48 -10.76 -6.99 -5.39
C LEU A 48 -12.26 -6.84 -5.67
N HIS A 49 -13.01 -7.93 -5.53
CA HIS A 49 -14.44 -7.95 -5.84
C HIS A 49 -15.28 -7.08 -4.88
N TYR A 50 -14.85 -6.96 -3.62
CA TYR A 50 -15.60 -6.31 -2.55
C TYR A 50 -15.12 -4.89 -2.21
N TYR A 51 -14.22 -4.33 -3.02
CA TYR A 51 -13.66 -3.00 -2.78
C TYR A 51 -14.64 -1.90 -3.21
N ASN A 52 -14.88 -0.92 -2.34
CA ASN A 52 -15.89 0.14 -2.56
C ASN A 52 -15.28 1.54 -2.78
N GLY A 53 -13.97 1.63 -3.01
CA GLY A 53 -13.28 2.89 -3.29
C GLY A 53 -12.74 3.61 -2.05
N GLU A 54 -12.73 2.95 -0.89
CA GLU A 54 -12.10 3.45 0.33
C GLU A 54 -10.57 3.56 0.20
N TYR A 55 -9.93 4.50 0.91
CA TYR A 55 -8.47 4.58 0.92
C TYR A 55 -7.87 3.32 1.60
N PRO A 56 -6.75 2.79 1.08
CA PRO A 56 -6.19 1.54 1.58
C PRO A 56 -5.65 1.68 3.00
N ILE A 57 -5.77 0.59 3.76
CA ILE A 57 -5.00 0.36 4.98
C ILE A 57 -3.90 -0.62 4.64
N TRP A 58 -2.65 -0.23 4.87
CA TRP A 58 -1.51 -1.10 4.62
C TRP A 58 -1.43 -2.21 5.67
N VAL A 59 -1.21 -3.43 5.18
CA VAL A 59 -1.02 -4.63 5.97
C VAL A 59 0.26 -5.36 5.53
N TRP A 60 0.87 -6.07 6.47
CA TRP A 60 2.00 -6.94 6.25
C TRP A 60 1.55 -8.40 6.29
N THR A 61 2.14 -9.23 5.43
CA THR A 61 1.96 -10.70 5.41
C THR A 61 2.78 -11.41 6.49
N GLU A 62 3.70 -10.69 7.14
CA GLU A 62 4.51 -11.15 8.25
C GLU A 62 4.43 -10.15 9.40
N LYS A 63 4.68 -10.61 10.62
CA LYS A 63 4.61 -9.78 11.83
C LYS A 63 5.73 -8.73 11.81
N PRO A 64 5.44 -7.42 11.66
CA PRO A 64 6.49 -6.41 11.62
C PRO A 64 7.12 -6.21 13.00
N ASP A 65 8.43 -5.95 13.04
CA ASP A 65 9.14 -5.54 14.25
C ASP A 65 9.13 -4.01 14.37
N LEU A 66 8.27 -3.48 15.24
CA LEU A 66 8.12 -2.04 15.51
C LEU A 66 9.40 -1.35 16.01
N ARG A 67 10.42 -2.12 16.42
CA ARG A 67 11.71 -1.57 16.87
C ARG A 67 12.62 -1.20 15.69
N ARG A 68 12.29 -1.64 14.47
CA ARG A 68 13.02 -1.26 13.25
C ARG A 68 12.60 0.14 12.79
N SER A 69 13.55 0.89 12.24
CA SER A 69 13.28 2.20 11.63
C SER A 69 12.35 2.08 10.43
N GLY A 70 11.56 3.12 10.18
CA GLY A 70 10.68 3.21 8.99
C GLY A 70 9.19 2.96 9.26
N HIS A 71 8.80 2.56 10.47
CA HIS A 71 7.38 2.43 10.85
C HIS A 71 6.86 3.67 11.60
N PHE A 72 7.59 4.13 12.61
CA PHE A 72 7.29 5.34 13.36
C PHE A 72 8.58 6.04 13.79
N ASN A 73 8.47 7.33 14.13
CA ASN A 73 9.56 8.07 14.75
C ASN A 73 9.95 7.44 16.09
N ARG A 74 11.23 7.53 16.44
CA ARG A 74 11.74 6.98 17.71
C ARG A 74 11.03 7.66 18.88
N GLY A 75 10.50 6.85 19.80
CA GLY A 75 9.78 7.34 20.98
C GLY A 75 8.26 7.49 20.77
N THR A 76 7.76 7.27 19.55
CA THR A 76 6.32 7.23 19.29
C THR A 76 5.71 5.94 19.83
N TYR A 77 4.64 6.08 20.62
CA TYR A 77 3.80 4.95 21.00
C TYR A 77 2.86 4.60 19.84
N ALA A 78 2.76 3.32 19.53
CA ALA A 78 1.92 2.80 18.46
C ALA A 78 1.41 1.40 18.83
N VAL A 79 0.33 0.97 18.18
CA VAL A 79 -0.17 -0.39 18.29
C VAL A 79 0.13 -1.18 17.03
N ARG A 80 0.34 -2.49 17.21
CA ARG A 80 0.34 -3.46 16.12
C ARG A 80 -0.88 -4.35 16.29
N LEU A 81 -1.71 -4.40 15.28
CA LEU A 81 -2.91 -5.22 15.23
C LEU A 81 -2.63 -6.45 14.38
N GLN A 82 -3.12 -7.59 14.85
CA GLN A 82 -3.23 -8.81 14.04
C GLN A 82 -4.67 -8.89 13.56
N VAL A 83 -4.85 -9.11 12.26
CA VAL A 83 -6.16 -9.18 11.62
C VAL A 83 -6.28 -10.48 10.84
N GLU A 84 -7.43 -11.14 10.96
CA GLU A 84 -7.77 -12.35 10.21
C GLU A 84 -8.86 -12.00 9.21
N MET A 85 -8.58 -12.19 7.92
CA MET A 85 -9.53 -11.87 6.85
C MET A 85 -9.37 -12.79 5.64
N PRO A 86 -10.36 -12.87 4.73
CA PRO A 86 -10.20 -13.56 3.47
C PRO A 86 -9.06 -12.95 2.66
N SER A 87 -8.20 -13.80 2.10
CA SER A 87 -7.07 -13.32 1.28
C SER A 87 -7.52 -12.59 0.04
N GLU A 88 -8.70 -12.92 -0.50
CA GLU A 88 -9.31 -12.23 -1.64
C GLU A 88 -9.75 -10.78 -1.34
N HIS A 89 -9.71 -10.34 -0.08
CA HIS A 89 -9.97 -8.94 0.30
C HIS A 89 -8.69 -8.09 0.38
N VAL A 90 -7.52 -8.70 0.17
CA VAL A 90 -6.22 -8.04 0.28
C VAL A 90 -5.54 -8.01 -1.07
N LEU A 91 -5.15 -6.82 -1.52
CA LEU A 91 -4.26 -6.68 -2.67
C LEU A 91 -2.82 -6.90 -2.20
N LEU A 92 -2.22 -8.03 -2.57
CA LEU A 92 -0.78 -8.23 -2.38
C LEU A 92 -0.01 -7.34 -3.36
N SER A 93 0.92 -6.56 -2.82
CA SER A 93 1.85 -5.72 -3.58
C SER A 93 3.26 -5.99 -3.11
N ASP A 94 4.21 -5.83 -4.03
CA ASP A 94 5.63 -5.93 -3.71
C ASP A 94 6.12 -4.59 -3.14
N PHE A 95 6.87 -4.67 -2.05
CA PHE A 95 7.33 -3.48 -1.32
C PHE A 95 8.30 -2.65 -2.16
N ASP A 96 9.22 -3.28 -2.88
CA ASP A 96 10.21 -2.58 -3.69
C ASP A 96 9.58 -2.03 -4.98
N ALA A 97 8.70 -2.80 -5.63
CA ALA A 97 7.95 -2.36 -6.80
C ALA A 97 7.07 -1.14 -6.52
N TRP A 98 6.48 -1.04 -5.33
CA TRP A 98 5.69 0.13 -4.93
C TRP A 98 6.50 1.44 -5.00
N HIS A 99 7.81 1.38 -4.71
CA HIS A 99 8.68 2.55 -4.83
C HIS A 99 8.81 3.05 -6.26
N MET A 100 8.65 2.20 -7.28
CA MET A 100 8.63 2.69 -8.67
C MET A 100 7.41 3.58 -8.90
N VAL A 101 6.23 3.18 -8.44
CA VAL A 101 5.00 3.98 -8.58
C VAL A 101 5.11 5.29 -7.79
N LEU A 102 5.66 5.25 -6.57
CA LEU A 102 5.88 6.45 -5.74
C LEU A 102 6.82 7.46 -6.40
N ASN A 103 7.80 7.00 -7.20
CA ASN A 103 8.80 7.84 -7.84
C ASN A 103 8.51 8.11 -9.33
N ASP A 104 7.28 7.82 -9.79
CA ASP A 104 6.88 7.99 -11.19
C ASP A 104 7.74 7.21 -12.20
N GLY A 105 8.29 6.08 -11.76
CA GLY A 105 9.18 5.22 -12.52
C GLY A 105 8.45 4.14 -13.33
N PHE A 106 9.14 3.63 -14.34
CA PHE A 106 8.74 2.45 -15.10
C PHE A 106 9.37 1.21 -14.46
N LEU A 107 8.58 0.15 -14.22
CA LEU A 107 9.09 -1.12 -13.71
C LEU A 107 9.23 -2.14 -14.86
N PRO A 108 10.41 -2.27 -15.48
CA PRO A 108 10.61 -3.27 -16.53
C PRO A 108 10.61 -4.69 -15.95
N LEU A 109 9.97 -5.62 -16.66
CA LEU A 109 10.05 -7.05 -16.34
C LEU A 109 11.26 -7.72 -17.00
N THR A 110 11.84 -7.08 -18.02
CA THR A 110 13.03 -7.55 -18.74
C THR A 110 13.94 -6.39 -19.13
N TRP A 111 15.23 -6.69 -19.34
CA TRP A 111 16.20 -5.73 -19.87
C TRP A 111 15.80 -5.15 -21.23
N GLU A 112 15.18 -5.98 -22.08
CA GLU A 112 14.70 -5.52 -23.39
C GLU A 112 13.58 -4.48 -23.23
N GLU A 113 12.67 -4.68 -22.28
CA GLU A 113 11.60 -3.74 -21.99
C GLU A 113 12.14 -2.40 -21.47
N ASP A 114 13.15 -2.46 -20.59
CA ASP A 114 13.86 -1.29 -20.07
C ASP A 114 14.52 -0.48 -21.20
N GLU A 115 15.29 -1.15 -22.07
CA GLU A 115 15.92 -0.52 -23.23
C GLU A 115 14.89 0.11 -24.19
N LEU A 116 13.75 -0.56 -24.40
CA LEU A 116 12.69 -0.03 -25.25
C LEU A 116 12.04 1.19 -24.60
N TYR A 117 11.86 1.20 -23.29
CA TYR A 117 11.32 2.35 -22.56
C TYR A 117 12.25 3.55 -22.64
N ASP A 118 13.54 3.37 -22.40
CA ASP A 118 14.57 4.41 -22.52
C ASP A 118 14.64 5.02 -23.93
N LYS A 119 14.40 4.20 -24.96
CA LYS A 119 14.35 4.64 -26.37
C LYS A 119 13.00 5.26 -26.76
N GLY A 120 12.02 5.32 -25.86
CA GLY A 120 10.66 5.79 -26.15
C GLY A 120 9.85 4.86 -27.07
N GLN A 121 10.24 3.58 -27.14
CA GLN A 121 9.69 2.55 -28.02
C GLN A 121 8.91 1.46 -27.27
N SER A 122 8.79 1.58 -25.94
CA SER A 122 8.02 0.62 -25.14
C SER A 122 6.54 0.62 -25.54
N LYS A 123 5.97 -0.58 -25.62
CA LYS A 123 4.53 -0.77 -25.84
C LYS A 123 3.71 -0.56 -24.57
N ARG A 124 4.33 -0.76 -23.40
CA ARG A 124 3.71 -0.57 -22.08
C ARG A 124 4.09 0.79 -21.54
N LYS A 125 3.12 1.45 -20.92
CA LYS A 125 3.38 2.67 -20.15
C LYS A 125 3.71 2.32 -18.70
N LYS A 126 4.26 3.28 -17.94
CA LYS A 126 4.53 3.13 -16.50
C LYS A 126 3.26 2.81 -15.70
N GLU A 127 2.10 3.30 -16.13
CA GLU A 127 0.83 3.00 -15.46
C GLU A 127 0.39 1.54 -15.65
N GLU A 128 0.98 0.87 -16.64
CA GLU A 128 0.73 -0.52 -17.02
C GLU A 128 1.89 -1.45 -16.64
N SER A 129 3.01 -0.92 -16.13
CA SER A 129 4.22 -1.68 -15.77
C SER A 129 4.06 -2.46 -14.48
#